data_AF-G5A0A8-F1
#
_entry.id   AF-G5A0A8-F1
#
_cell.length_a   1.000
_cell.length_b   1.000
_cell.length_c   1.000
_cell.angle_alpha   90.00
_cell.angle_beta   90.00
_cell.angle_gamma   90.00
#
_symmetry.space_group_name_H-M   'P 1'
#
loop_
_entity.id
_entity.type
_entity.pdbx_description
1 polymer ?
#
loop_
_entity_poly.entity_id
_entity_poly.type
_entity_poly.pdbx_seq_one_letter_code
_entity_poly.pdbx_strand_id
1 'polypeptide(L)'
;SYTAATKKAVVEHLRLHCNVRFTIDTFFPDLPTEKYQGRRVRVLRWARQYDSIAATCASVGGGGKRKARSTGSATILLLGVELEIVSWIN
;
A
#
# COMPACT_ATOMS: atom_id res chain seq x y z
N SER A 1 -1.41 -5.52 -1.17
CA SER A 1 -1.04 -4.12 -1.46
C SER A 1 0.46 -4.03 -1.71
N TYR A 2 0.92 -3.19 -2.65
CA TYR A 2 2.37 -3.04 -2.97
C TYR A 2 3.07 -2.13 -1.95
N THR A 3 4.27 -2.51 -1.52
CA THR A 3 5.11 -1.68 -0.65
C THR A 3 5.57 -0.42 -1.39
N ALA A 4 5.92 0.64 -0.65
CA ALA A 4 6.44 1.87 -1.25
C ALA A 4 7.74 1.61 -2.03
N ALA A 5 8.61 0.74 -1.52
CA ALA A 5 9.86 0.34 -2.17
C ALA A 5 9.63 -0.32 -3.54
N THR A 6 8.70 -1.28 -3.64
CA THR A 6 8.39 -1.93 -4.93
C THR A 6 7.80 -0.92 -5.93
N LYS A 7 6.95 0.00 -5.47
CA LYS A 7 6.42 1.07 -6.35
C LYS A 7 7.54 1.98 -6.86
N LYS A 8 8.50 2.35 -5.99
CA LYS A 8 9.65 3.17 -6.36
C LYS A 8 10.50 2.48 -7.43
N ALA A 9 10.86 1.22 -7.23
CA ALA A 9 11.64 0.44 -8.19
C ALA A 9 10.94 0.31 -9.56
N VAL A 10 9.63 0.05 -9.57
CA VAL A 10 8.83 -0.02 -10.82
C VAL A 10 8.85 1.31 -11.57
N VAL A 11 8.70 2.43 -10.87
CA VAL A 11 8.71 3.76 -11.49
C VAL A 11 10.11 4.17 -11.96
N GLU A 12 11.15 3.81 -11.21
CA GLU A 12 12.55 4.05 -11.62
C GLU A 12 12.88 3.30 -12.91
N HIS A 13 12.53 2.01 -12.98
CA HIS A 13 12.68 1.23 -14.20
C HIS A 13 11.89 1.83 -15.38
N LEU A 14 10.65 2.30 -15.13
CA LEU A 14 9.86 2.98 -16.16
C LEU A 14 10.55 4.26 -16.66
N ARG A 15 11.15 5.05 -15.77
CA ARG A 15 11.85 6.30 -16.15
C ARG A 15 13.13 6.02 -16.95
N LEU A 16 13.83 4.93 -16.65
CA LEU A 16 15.04 4.54 -17.37
C LEU A 16 14.75 4.02 -18.78
N HIS A 17 13.71 3.20 -18.93
CA HIS A 17 13.42 2.52 -20.20
C HIS A 17 12.31 3.18 -21.03
N CYS A 18 11.60 4.17 -20.48
CA CYS A 18 10.45 4.86 -21.09
C CYS A 18 9.37 3.95 -21.68
N ASN A 19 9.34 2.68 -21.27
CA ASN A 19 8.46 1.66 -21.83
C ASN A 19 7.67 0.95 -20.72
N VAL A 20 6.36 1.21 -20.70
CA VAL A 20 5.45 0.65 -19.69
C VAL A 20 5.23 -0.84 -19.89
N ARG A 21 5.19 -1.31 -21.14
CA ARG A 21 4.99 -2.74 -21.43
C ARG A 21 6.17 -3.55 -20.92
N PHE A 22 7.37 -3.12 -21.29
CA PHE A 22 8.61 -3.71 -20.79
C PHE A 22 8.67 -3.72 -19.26
N THR A 23 8.31 -2.60 -18.62
CA THR A 23 8.27 -2.52 -17.15
C THR A 23 7.22 -3.47 -16.54
N ILE A 24 6.07 -3.67 -17.19
CA ILE A 24 5.07 -4.62 -16.70
C ILE A 24 5.58 -6.05 -16.85
N ASP A 25 6.19 -6.40 -17.98
CA ASP A 25 6.71 -7.75 -18.23
C ASP A 25 7.84 -8.10 -17.24
N THR A 26 8.68 -7.13 -16.87
CA THR A 26 9.76 -7.34 -15.89
C THR A 26 9.25 -7.52 -14.45
N PHE A 27 8.27 -6.73 -14.01
CA PHE A 27 7.81 -6.72 -12.61
C PHE A 27 6.54 -7.54 -12.36
N PHE A 28 5.83 -7.94 -13.41
CA PHE A 28 4.57 -8.67 -13.37
C PHE A 28 4.50 -9.71 -14.51
N PRO A 29 5.41 -10.71 -14.54
CA PRO A 29 5.46 -11.70 -15.62
C PRO A 29 4.19 -12.55 -15.70
N ASP A 30 3.56 -12.87 -14.57
CA ASP A 30 2.37 -13.74 -14.51
C ASP A 30 1.05 -12.97 -14.65
N LEU A 31 1.08 -11.76 -15.22
CA LEU A 31 -0.11 -10.92 -15.30
C LEU A 31 -1.04 -11.38 -16.44
N PRO A 32 -2.32 -11.70 -16.17
CA PRO A 32 -3.29 -11.99 -17.22
C PRO A 32 -3.52 -10.76 -18.11
N THR A 33 -3.71 -10.96 -19.41
CA THR A 33 -3.96 -9.91 -20.40
C THR A 33 -5.12 -8.98 -20.01
N GLU A 34 -6.17 -9.55 -19.41
CA GLU A 34 -7.34 -8.80 -18.93
C GLU A 34 -6.98 -7.75 -17.85
N LYS A 35 -5.97 -8.03 -17.03
CA LYS A 35 -5.51 -7.15 -15.95
C LYS A 35 -4.43 -6.17 -16.41
N TYR A 36 -3.92 -6.29 -17.63
CA TYR A 36 -2.85 -5.46 -18.18
C TYR A 36 -3.21 -3.97 -18.16
N GLN A 37 -4.40 -3.60 -18.65
CA GLN A 37 -4.79 -2.18 -18.69
C GLN A 37 -4.91 -1.58 -17.28
N GLY A 38 -5.50 -2.33 -16.35
CA GLY A 38 -5.56 -1.93 -14.94
C GLY A 38 -4.17 -1.79 -14.30
N ARG A 39 -3.22 -2.65 -14.70
CA ARG A 39 -1.84 -2.55 -14.24
C ARG A 39 -1.13 -1.33 -14.82
N ARG A 40 -1.25 -1.11 -16.12
CA ARG A 40 -0.71 0.05 -16.86
C ARG A 40 -1.18 1.37 -16.27
N VAL A 41 -2.48 1.54 -16.05
CA VAL A 41 -3.03 2.75 -15.42
C VAL A 41 -2.46 2.95 -14.02
N ARG A 42 -2.27 1.87 -13.25
CA ARG A 42 -1.70 1.97 -11.90
C ARG A 42 -0.23 2.37 -11.92
N VAL A 43 0.57 1.80 -12.83
CA VAL A 43 1.99 2.14 -13.00
C VAL A 43 2.15 3.61 -13.42
N LEU A 44 1.35 4.08 -14.38
CA LEU A 44 1.33 5.48 -14.79
C LEU A 44 0.90 6.42 -13.65
N ARG A 45 -0.07 6.00 -12.82
CA ARG A 45 -0.45 6.75 -11.62
C ARG A 45 0.71 6.85 -10.62
N TRP A 46 1.46 5.77 -10.41
CA TRP A 46 2.64 5.80 -9.55
C TRP A 46 3.73 6.71 -10.11
N ALA A 47 3.91 6.76 -11.43
CA ALA A 47 4.85 7.69 -12.06
C ALA A 47 4.50 9.16 -11.78
N ARG A 48 3.21 9.50 -11.80
CA ARG A 48 2.72 10.85 -11.43
C ARG A 48 2.86 11.16 -9.94
N GLN A 49 2.86 10.13 -9.09
CA GLN A 49 2.94 10.25 -7.63
C GLN A 49 4.34 9.90 -7.09
N TYR A 50 5.37 9.92 -7.95
CA TYR A 50 6.71 9.47 -7.60
C TYR A 50 7.27 10.21 -6.39
N ASP A 51 7.13 11.53 -6.33
CA ASP A 51 7.69 12.34 -5.25
C ASP A 51 7.07 11.97 -3.89
N SER A 52 5.77 11.69 -3.86
CA SER A 52 5.08 11.18 -2.67
C SER A 52 5.55 9.78 -2.28
N ILE A 53 5.78 8.90 -3.25
CA ILE A 53 6.31 7.55 -3.02
C ILE A 53 7.76 7.63 -2.51
N ALA A 54 8.58 8.49 -3.08
CA ALA A 54 9.97 8.71 -2.69
C ALA A 54 10.07 9.28 -1.27
N ALA A 55 9.24 10.26 -0.92
CA ALA A 55 9.15 10.78 0.45
C ALA A 55 8.73 9.69 1.46
N THR A 56 7.77 8.84 1.09
CA THR A 56 7.34 7.70 1.92
C THR A 56 8.45 6.65 2.08
N CYS A 57 9.29 6.46 1.07
CA CYS A 57 10.46 5.58 1.15
C CYS A 57 11.59 6.19 2.01
N ALA A 58 11.77 7.51 1.97
CA ALA A 58 12.81 8.22 2.71
C ALA A 58 12.47 8.37 4.21
N SER A 59 11.19 8.36 4.58
CA SER A 59 10.79 8.34 5.98
C SER A 59 11.17 6.99 6.63
N VAL A 60 12.22 6.99 7.46
CA VAL A 60 12.71 5.81 8.21
C VAL A 60 11.65 5.20 9.14
N GLY A 61 10.57 5.92 9.45
CA GLY A 61 9.38 5.40 10.13
C GLY A 61 8.29 4.99 9.14
N GLY A 62 8.61 4.04 8.26
CA GLY A 62 7.79 3.70 7.10
C GLY A 62 6.31 3.58 7.42
N GLY A 63 5.47 4.40 6.79
CA GLY A 63 4.04 4.16 6.57
C GLY A 63 3.27 3.62 7.77
N GLY A 64 3.70 3.94 8.99
CA GLY A 64 2.97 3.62 10.18
C GLY A 64 1.76 4.52 10.17
N LYS A 65 0.67 4.06 9.56
CA LYS A 65 -0.65 4.43 10.05
C LYS A 65 -0.81 3.85 11.48
N ARG A 66 0.10 4.18 12.39
CA ARG A 66 -0.18 4.14 13.80
C ARG A 66 -1.30 5.15 13.94
N LYS A 67 -2.52 4.64 14.10
CA LYS A 67 -3.53 5.38 14.85
C LYS A 67 -2.90 5.59 16.22
N ALA A 68 -2.13 6.67 16.37
CA ALA A 68 -1.73 7.17 17.66
C ALA A 68 -3.04 7.60 18.33
N ARG A 69 -3.68 6.68 19.03
CA ARG A 69 -4.73 7.05 19.96
C ARG A 69 -4.01 7.79 21.08
N SER A 70 -4.48 8.98 21.41
CA SER A 70 -4.03 9.66 22.62
C SER A 70 -4.18 8.71 23.81
N THR A 71 -3.19 8.72 24.70
CA THR A 71 -3.29 8.04 26.00
C THR A 71 -4.59 8.49 26.67
N GLY A 72 -5.50 7.56 26.99
CA GLY A 72 -6.82 7.84 27.54
C GLY A 72 -8.00 7.73 26.55
N SER A 73 -7.77 7.48 25.25
CA SER A 73 -8.84 7.25 24.28
C SER A 73 -9.25 5.78 24.19
N ALA A 74 -9.64 5.19 25.32
CA ALA A 74 -10.32 3.90 25.34
C ALA A 74 -11.81 4.12 25.03
N THR A 75 -12.36 3.34 24.09
CA THR A 75 -13.81 3.23 23.98
C THR A 75 -14.29 2.42 25.18
N ILE A 76 -14.99 3.06 26.10
CA ILE A 76 -15.66 2.38 27.21
C ILE A 76 -16.84 1.62 26.59
N LEU A 77 -16.84 0.30 26.71
CA LEU A 77 -17.97 -0.53 26.30
C LEU A 77 -19.01 -0.57 27.42
N LEU A 78 -20.27 -0.77 27.04
CA LEU A 78 -21.33 -1.07 28.00
C LEU A 78 -21.08 -2.47 28.58
N LEU A 79 -21.33 -2.64 29.87
CA LEU A 79 -21.09 -3.90 30.59
C LEU A 79 -21.72 -5.12 29.91
N GLY A 80 -22.93 -4.98 29.33
CA GLY A 80 -23.59 -6.06 28.60
C GLY A 80 -22.82 -6.53 27.35
N VAL A 81 -22.15 -5.61 26.66
CA VAL A 81 -21.32 -5.91 25.48
C VAL A 81 -20.02 -6.58 25.91
N GLU A 82 -19.42 -6.15 27.02
CA GLU A 82 -18.23 -6.82 27.56
C GLU A 82 -18.54 -8.27 27.97
N LEU A 83 -19.68 -8.51 28.61
CA LEU A 83 -20.13 -9.85 28.99
C LEU A 83 -20.40 -10.75 27.78
N GLU A 84 -21.01 -10.21 26.73
CA GLU A 84 -21.24 -10.94 25.47
C GLU A 84 -19.92 -11.36 24.81
N ILE A 85 -18.93 -10.47 24.76
CA ILE A 85 -17.60 -10.77 24.22
C ILE A 85 -16.89 -11.85 25.06
N VAL A 86 -16.93 -11.74 26.39
CA VAL A 86 -16.31 -12.72 27.29
C VAL A 86 -16.97 -14.10 27.13
N SER A 87 -18.28 -14.15 26.97
CA SER A 87 -19.02 -15.40 26.72
C SER A 87 -18.74 -16.03 25.36
N TRP A 88 -18.20 -15.27 24.40
CA TRP A 88 -17.87 -15.78 23.06
C TRP A 88 -16.45 -16.33 22.96
N ILE A 89 -15.56 -15.91 23.87
CA ILE A 89 -14.15 -16.32 23.92
C ILE A 89 -13.97 -17.58 24.78
N ASN A 90 -14.80 -17.75 25.83
CA ASN A 90 -14.86 -18.96 26.67
C ASN A 90 -15.82 -20.01 26.11
#